data_AF-A0A924HSW9-F1
#
_entry.id   AF-A0A924HSW9-F1
#
_cell.length_a   1.000
_cell.length_b   1.000
_cell.length_c   1.000
_cell.angle_alpha   90.00
_cell.angle_beta   90.00
_cell.angle_gamma   90.00
#
_symmetry.space_group_name_H-M   'P 1'
#
loop_
_entity.id
_entity.type
_entity.pdbx_description
1 polymer ?
#
loop_
_entity_poly.entity_id
_entity_poly.type
_entity_poly.pdbx_seq_one_letter_code
_entity_poly.pdbx_strand_id
1 'polypeptide(L)'
;NNWKELVHNTEFLYNAAFESRLSAEKFMTDGRHTGTGGGNHFVMGGATPSDSPFLRRPELLASLLLYWHNHPSLSYLFSGMFVGPTSQAPRVDEARNDQLYELEIAIEQIYKNREIYRQSMPPWLVDRTLRNILIDATGNTHRSEFSIDKMYSPDSSTGRLGLLELRAFEIPPHPHMSSVQQLLLRALVARFWKAPFRAPATRWGTQLHDRFMLPTFIQQDFADVIAEMNDAGYAFDPQWFAPHTEFRFPIVGSFKAASIELTLRNALEPWHVMGEEGAPGGTARYVDSSLERMEVHVTGMNQSRYCVTCNGAALPMQSTGTVGEYVAAVRYKAWNPPSSLHPSIGVHAPLTFDIVDTWMKRSLGGCQYFVAHPGGLSYESFPVNAFEAESRRMSRFSAMGHSPGVMHVPPATINVAGSKEFPFTRDLRRG
;
A
#
# COMPACT_ATOMS: atom_id res chain seq x y z
N ASN A 1 -23.66 7.16 18.20
CA ASN A 1 -24.87 6.72 17.44
C ASN A 1 -25.17 7.51 16.17
N ASN A 2 -24.57 8.68 15.93
CA ASN A 2 -24.72 9.41 14.66
C ASN A 2 -23.35 9.95 14.16
N TRP A 3 -23.32 10.45 12.92
CA TRP A 3 -22.10 10.94 12.28
C TRP A 3 -21.43 12.11 13.04
N LYS A 4 -22.22 13.06 13.55
CA LYS A 4 -21.69 14.23 14.28
C LYS A 4 -20.94 13.83 15.54
N GLU A 5 -21.50 12.88 16.29
CA GLU A 5 -20.89 12.32 17.49
C GLU A 5 -19.57 11.60 17.19
N LEU A 6 -19.51 10.87 16.07
CA LEU A 6 -18.27 10.20 15.65
C LEU A 6 -17.16 11.19 15.31
N VAL A 7 -17.49 12.24 14.55
CA VAL A 7 -16.52 13.30 14.21
C VAL A 7 -16.06 13.99 15.49
N HIS A 8 -16.98 14.36 16.37
CA HIS A 8 -16.67 14.98 17.66
C HIS A 8 -15.74 14.10 18.50
N ASN A 9 -16.03 12.81 18.65
CA ASN A 9 -15.18 11.89 19.41
C ASN A 9 -13.80 11.73 18.76
N THR A 10 -13.74 11.68 17.42
CA THR A 10 -12.46 11.58 16.70
C THR A 10 -11.62 12.84 16.94
N GLU A 11 -12.19 14.03 16.76
CA GLU A 11 -11.49 15.30 17.03
C GLU A 11 -11.07 15.43 18.49
N PHE A 12 -11.95 15.07 19.42
CA PHE A 12 -11.66 15.08 20.86
C PHE A 12 -10.48 14.17 21.19
N LEU A 13 -10.43 12.94 20.67
CA LEU A 13 -9.33 12.01 20.94
C LEU A 13 -7.98 12.52 20.41
N TYR A 14 -7.96 13.12 19.21
CA TYR A 14 -6.74 13.74 18.68
C TYR A 14 -6.29 14.93 19.54
N ASN A 15 -7.22 15.79 19.96
CA ASN A 15 -6.90 16.92 20.82
C ASN A 15 -6.42 16.48 22.22
N ALA A 16 -7.10 15.52 22.84
CA ALA A 16 -6.72 14.99 24.15
C ALA A 16 -5.34 14.29 24.10
N ALA A 17 -5.04 13.57 23.02
CA ALA A 17 -3.72 13.00 22.79
C ALA A 17 -2.66 14.11 22.70
N PHE A 18 -2.91 15.15 21.91
CA PHE A 18 -2.00 16.29 21.77
C PHE A 18 -1.76 17.01 23.11
N GLU A 19 -2.81 17.34 23.86
CA GLU A 19 -2.72 17.94 25.20
C GLU A 19 -1.95 17.05 26.20
N SER A 20 -2.00 15.74 25.99
CA SER A 20 -1.24 14.74 26.75
C SER A 20 0.18 14.48 26.22
N ARG A 21 0.65 15.27 25.25
CA ARG A 21 1.97 15.12 24.59
C ARG A 21 2.13 13.79 23.84
N LEU A 22 1.03 13.21 23.38
CA LEU A 22 0.99 12.09 22.45
C LEU A 22 0.72 12.62 21.04
N SER A 23 1.17 11.88 20.02
CA SER A 23 0.96 12.24 18.62
C SER A 23 0.43 11.05 17.82
N ALA A 24 -0.32 11.34 16.76
CA ALA A 24 -0.71 10.35 15.75
C ALA A 24 0.41 10.12 14.72
N GLU A 25 1.40 10.99 14.68
CA GLU A 25 2.49 10.97 13.71
C GLU A 25 3.86 10.83 14.36
N LYS A 26 4.82 10.31 13.58
CA LYS A 26 6.25 10.29 13.89
C LYS A 26 7.08 10.50 12.63
N PHE A 27 8.32 10.94 12.83
CA PHE A 27 9.32 10.99 11.78
C PHE A 27 10.32 9.83 11.94
N MET A 28 10.65 9.20 10.82
CA MET A 28 11.75 8.24 10.74
C MET A 28 13.09 8.99 10.74
N THR A 29 14.20 8.28 10.98
CA THR A 29 15.55 8.87 11.03
C THR A 29 15.93 9.60 9.75
N ASP A 30 15.38 9.20 8.63
CA ASP A 30 15.61 9.80 7.31
C ASP A 30 14.68 10.99 7.00
N GLY A 31 13.83 11.38 7.95
CA GLY A 31 12.85 12.46 7.83
C GLY A 31 11.51 12.04 7.23
N ARG A 32 11.29 10.75 6.91
CA ARG A 32 9.99 10.28 6.39
C ARG A 32 8.90 10.43 7.44
N HIS A 33 7.77 11.01 7.04
CA HIS A 33 6.60 11.18 7.88
C HIS A 33 5.76 9.88 7.85
N THR A 34 5.41 9.35 9.02
CA THR A 34 4.68 8.08 9.20
C THR A 34 3.72 8.17 10.39
N GLY A 35 2.75 7.26 10.49
CA GLY A 35 1.91 7.15 11.68
C GLY A 35 2.69 6.56 12.85
N THR A 36 2.20 6.72 14.08
CA THR A 36 2.89 6.23 15.28
C THR A 36 3.00 4.70 15.40
N GLY A 37 2.41 3.94 14.47
CA GLY A 37 2.40 2.48 14.47
C GLY A 37 1.40 1.90 15.47
N GLY A 38 1.19 0.58 15.44
CA GLY A 38 0.26 -0.12 16.36
C GLY A 38 -1.15 -0.38 15.82
N GLY A 39 -1.43 -0.01 14.57
CA GLY A 39 -2.67 -0.33 13.86
C GLY A 39 -3.86 0.55 14.26
N ASN A 40 -4.37 1.35 13.32
CA ASN A 40 -5.61 2.11 13.47
C ASN A 40 -6.79 1.26 13.00
N HIS A 41 -6.99 0.12 13.67
CA HIS A 41 -7.98 -0.85 13.20
C HIS A 41 -9.40 -0.31 13.32
N PHE A 42 -10.20 -0.50 12.28
CA PHE A 42 -11.61 -0.14 12.32
C PHE A 42 -12.45 -1.36 12.67
N VAL A 43 -13.09 -1.30 13.84
CA VAL A 43 -14.02 -2.35 14.29
C VAL A 43 -15.45 -1.94 13.94
N MET A 44 -16.13 -2.80 13.19
CA MET A 44 -17.51 -2.61 12.76
C MET A 44 -18.40 -3.74 13.28
N GLY A 45 -19.63 -3.42 13.63
CA GLY A 45 -20.61 -4.39 14.13
C GLY A 45 -21.89 -3.74 14.64
N GLY A 46 -22.67 -4.51 15.39
CA GLY A 46 -23.88 -4.05 16.08
C GLY A 46 -23.65 -3.89 17.59
N ALA A 47 -24.64 -3.34 18.29
CA ALA A 47 -24.61 -3.27 19.76
C ALA A 47 -24.62 -4.67 20.41
N THR A 48 -25.27 -5.63 19.75
CA THR A 48 -25.24 -7.05 20.08
C THR A 48 -24.82 -7.87 18.85
N PRO A 49 -24.39 -9.14 19.02
CA PRO A 49 -24.11 -10.03 17.89
C PRO A 49 -25.30 -10.16 16.93
N SER A 50 -26.53 -10.21 17.45
CA SER A 50 -27.75 -10.25 16.62
C SER A 50 -28.00 -8.98 15.82
N ASP A 51 -27.46 -7.84 16.25
CA ASP A 51 -27.56 -6.57 15.52
C ASP A 51 -26.47 -6.41 14.45
N SER A 52 -25.45 -7.27 14.46
CA SER A 52 -24.34 -7.18 13.52
C SER A 52 -24.81 -7.26 12.07
N PRO A 53 -24.45 -6.28 11.21
CA PRO A 53 -24.85 -6.33 9.81
C PRO A 53 -24.23 -7.53 9.09
N PHE A 54 -23.05 -7.98 9.52
CA PHE A 54 -22.35 -9.13 8.95
C PHE A 54 -22.99 -10.47 9.32
N LEU A 55 -23.68 -10.56 10.46
CA LEU A 55 -24.39 -11.79 10.85
C LEU A 55 -25.84 -11.79 10.34
N ARG A 56 -26.49 -10.62 10.26
CA ARG A 56 -27.84 -10.47 9.69
C ARG A 56 -27.87 -10.69 8.18
N ARG A 57 -26.83 -10.25 7.48
CA ARG A 57 -26.66 -10.39 6.04
C ARG A 57 -25.21 -10.75 5.69
N PRO A 58 -24.81 -12.03 5.83
CA PRO A 58 -23.43 -12.47 5.56
C PRO A 58 -22.91 -12.19 4.15
N GLU A 59 -23.81 -11.98 3.19
CA GLU A 59 -23.49 -11.54 1.83
C GLU A 59 -22.78 -10.17 1.81
N LEU A 60 -22.98 -9.33 2.85
CA LEU A 60 -22.26 -8.07 3.04
C LEU A 60 -20.77 -8.31 3.23
N LEU A 61 -20.38 -9.28 4.08
CA LEU A 61 -18.98 -9.61 4.31
C LEU A 61 -18.35 -10.17 3.04
N ALA A 62 -19.06 -11.04 2.31
CA ALA A 62 -18.61 -11.52 1.01
C ALA A 62 -18.38 -10.38 0.00
N SER A 63 -19.28 -9.38 -0.01
CA SER A 63 -19.15 -8.19 -0.87
C SER A 63 -17.90 -7.39 -0.52
N LEU A 64 -17.66 -7.13 0.78
CA LEU A 64 -16.47 -6.40 1.22
C LEU A 64 -15.18 -7.14 0.86
N LEU A 65 -15.13 -8.46 1.10
CA LEU A 65 -13.96 -9.28 0.79
C LEU A 65 -13.63 -9.25 -0.71
N LEU A 66 -14.63 -9.46 -1.58
CA LEU A 66 -14.41 -9.41 -3.03
C LEU A 66 -14.06 -8.02 -3.52
N TYR A 67 -14.69 -6.98 -2.97
CA TYR A 67 -14.43 -5.61 -3.39
C TYR A 67 -13.03 -5.16 -3.00
N TRP A 68 -12.59 -5.43 -1.76
CA TRP A 68 -11.21 -5.18 -1.33
C TRP A 68 -10.21 -5.98 -2.14
N HIS A 69 -10.54 -7.25 -2.42
CA HIS A 69 -9.67 -8.10 -3.23
C HIS A 69 -9.50 -7.52 -4.63
N ASN A 70 -10.59 -7.08 -5.25
CA ASN A 70 -10.60 -6.54 -6.61
C ASN A 70 -10.11 -5.08 -6.71
N HIS A 71 -9.93 -4.38 -5.59
CA HIS A 71 -9.39 -3.02 -5.54
C HIS A 71 -8.21 -2.93 -4.55
N PRO A 72 -6.98 -3.32 -4.97
CA PRO A 72 -5.79 -3.29 -4.11
C PRO A 72 -5.50 -1.93 -3.47
N SER A 73 -5.98 -0.82 -4.05
CA SER A 73 -5.88 0.51 -3.45
C SER A 73 -6.46 0.58 -2.04
N LEU A 74 -7.55 -0.15 -1.77
CA LEU A 74 -8.20 -0.18 -0.46
C LEU A 74 -7.35 -0.86 0.62
N SER A 75 -6.43 -1.74 0.23
CA SER A 75 -5.46 -2.38 1.13
C SER A 75 -4.23 -1.52 1.36
N TYR A 76 -3.82 -0.73 0.37
CA TYR A 76 -2.46 -0.16 0.34
C TYR A 76 -2.40 1.36 0.51
N LEU A 77 -3.45 2.09 0.14
CA LEU A 77 -3.49 3.55 0.27
C LEU A 77 -3.50 4.00 1.73
N PHE A 78 -4.19 3.23 2.59
CA PHE A 78 -4.37 3.57 4.00
C PHE A 78 -3.45 2.78 4.95
N SER A 79 -2.66 1.84 4.43
CA SER A 79 -1.80 0.98 5.26
C SER A 79 -0.54 1.70 5.72
N GLY A 80 0.08 1.17 6.77
CA GLY A 80 1.41 1.58 7.18
C GLY A 80 2.51 1.16 6.21
N MET A 81 3.77 1.49 6.54
CA MET A 81 4.93 1.15 5.72
C MET A 81 5.12 -0.37 5.51
N PHE A 82 4.85 -1.17 6.55
CA PHE A 82 5.06 -2.61 6.49
C PHE A 82 3.86 -3.31 5.84
N VAL A 83 3.98 -3.57 4.53
CA VAL A 83 3.02 -4.31 3.70
C VAL A 83 3.59 -5.63 3.23
N GLY A 84 2.75 -6.50 2.67
CA GLY A 84 3.15 -7.80 2.15
C GLY A 84 2.73 -8.98 3.01
N PRO A 85 3.12 -10.21 2.61
CA PRO A 85 2.61 -11.48 3.17
C PRO A 85 2.87 -11.67 4.66
N THR A 86 3.88 -10.99 5.20
CA THR A 86 4.30 -11.12 6.59
C THR A 86 3.99 -9.89 7.42
N SER A 87 3.22 -8.94 6.86
CA SER A 87 2.78 -7.72 7.53
C SER A 87 1.83 -8.01 8.72
N GLN A 88 1.33 -6.96 9.36
CA GLN A 88 0.37 -7.07 10.46
C GLN A 88 -1.08 -7.34 10.00
N ALA A 89 -1.31 -7.21 8.69
CA ALA A 89 -2.62 -7.28 8.05
C ALA A 89 -2.45 -7.66 6.55
N PRO A 90 -1.85 -8.81 6.22
CA PRO A 90 -1.65 -9.22 4.84
C PRO A 90 -3.01 -9.51 4.19
N ARG A 91 -3.06 -9.27 2.88
CA ARG A 91 -4.21 -9.65 2.07
C ARG A 91 -4.28 -11.18 1.95
N VAL A 92 -5.48 -11.67 1.62
CA VAL A 92 -5.74 -13.10 1.44
C VAL A 92 -4.90 -13.75 0.33
N ASP A 93 -4.47 -12.97 -0.67
CA ASP A 93 -3.74 -13.43 -1.85
C ASP A 93 -2.23 -13.15 -1.81
N GLU A 94 -1.69 -12.67 -0.68
CA GLU A 94 -0.26 -12.35 -0.57
C GLU A 94 0.62 -13.52 -0.11
N ALA A 95 0.09 -14.40 0.75
CA ALA A 95 0.90 -15.43 1.41
C ALA A 95 0.73 -16.84 0.82
N ARG A 96 -0.46 -17.17 0.29
CA ARG A 96 -0.79 -18.50 -0.23
C ARG A 96 -1.56 -18.39 -1.54
N ASN A 97 -0.98 -18.95 -2.60
CA ASN A 97 -1.52 -18.81 -3.96
C ASN A 97 -2.87 -19.51 -4.18
N ASP A 98 -3.15 -20.57 -3.41
CA ASP A 98 -4.38 -21.36 -3.43
C ASP A 98 -5.53 -20.73 -2.63
N GLN A 99 -5.21 -19.83 -1.70
CA GLN A 99 -6.17 -19.28 -0.74
C GLN A 99 -7.30 -18.47 -1.39
N LEU A 100 -7.04 -17.87 -2.56
CA LEU A 100 -8.06 -17.14 -3.31
C LEU A 100 -9.12 -18.07 -3.92
N TYR A 101 -8.72 -19.25 -4.38
CA TYR A 101 -9.65 -20.27 -4.87
C TYR A 101 -10.56 -20.76 -3.73
N GLU A 102 -9.98 -21.01 -2.55
CA GLU A 102 -10.74 -21.38 -1.35
C GLU A 102 -11.68 -20.26 -0.89
N LEU A 103 -11.27 -18.98 -1.02
CA LEU A 103 -12.13 -17.84 -0.71
C LEU A 103 -13.38 -17.80 -1.60
N GLU A 104 -13.24 -18.05 -2.90
CA GLU A 104 -14.38 -18.09 -3.82
C GLU A 104 -15.37 -19.20 -3.42
N ILE A 105 -14.88 -20.40 -3.11
CA ILE A 105 -15.70 -21.49 -2.60
C ILE A 105 -16.41 -21.06 -1.31
N ALA A 106 -15.71 -20.44 -0.36
CA ALA A 106 -16.30 -19.98 0.89
C ALA A 106 -17.40 -18.94 0.66
N ILE A 107 -17.21 -18.02 -0.29
CA ILE A 107 -18.22 -17.04 -0.66
C ILE A 107 -19.44 -17.71 -1.29
N GLU A 108 -19.24 -18.69 -2.18
CA GLU A 108 -20.36 -19.49 -2.70
C GLU A 108 -21.13 -20.20 -1.59
N GLN A 109 -20.42 -20.77 -0.61
CA GLN A 109 -21.03 -21.44 0.52
C GLN A 109 -21.83 -20.47 1.40
N ILE A 110 -21.39 -19.21 1.55
CA ILE A 110 -22.18 -18.17 2.22
C ILE A 110 -23.53 -17.99 1.52
N TYR A 111 -23.54 -17.85 0.19
CA TYR A 111 -24.77 -17.67 -0.58
C TYR A 111 -25.66 -18.93 -0.56
N LYS A 112 -25.10 -20.12 -0.77
CA LYS A 112 -25.85 -21.39 -0.72
C LYS A 112 -26.51 -21.62 0.63
N ASN A 113 -25.76 -21.41 1.72
CA ASN A 113 -26.33 -21.54 3.07
C ASN A 113 -27.37 -20.44 3.35
N ARG A 114 -27.22 -19.24 2.80
CA ARG A 114 -28.24 -18.19 2.90
C ARG A 114 -29.56 -18.59 2.23
N GLU A 115 -29.52 -19.32 1.12
CA GLU A 115 -30.73 -19.85 0.46
C GLU A 115 -31.43 -20.91 1.33
N ILE A 116 -30.66 -21.79 1.97
CA ILE A 116 -31.15 -22.87 2.83
C ILE A 116 -31.78 -22.30 4.12
N TYR A 117 -31.03 -21.49 4.86
CA TYR A 117 -31.42 -21.04 6.20
C TYR A 117 -32.16 -19.69 6.20
N ARG A 118 -32.17 -18.96 5.07
CA ARG A 118 -32.77 -17.63 4.95
C ARG A 118 -32.24 -16.68 6.04
N GLN A 119 -33.13 -15.98 6.73
CA GLN A 119 -32.78 -15.07 7.84
C GLN A 119 -32.33 -15.79 9.11
N SER A 120 -32.51 -17.11 9.19
CA SER A 120 -32.16 -17.94 10.34
C SER A 120 -30.81 -18.63 10.20
N MET A 121 -29.95 -18.16 9.29
CA MET A 121 -28.60 -18.69 9.11
C MET A 121 -27.81 -18.59 10.42
N PRO A 122 -27.30 -19.72 10.96
CA PRO A 122 -26.58 -19.68 12.23
C PRO A 122 -25.30 -18.83 12.13
N PRO A 123 -25.04 -17.88 13.05
CA PRO A 123 -23.86 -17.01 13.01
C PRO A 123 -22.52 -17.76 12.96
N TRP A 124 -22.43 -18.90 13.63
CA TRP A 124 -21.21 -19.73 13.64
C TRP A 124 -20.84 -20.25 12.25
N LEU A 125 -21.81 -20.38 11.34
CA LEU A 125 -21.57 -20.89 10.00
C LEU A 125 -20.80 -19.88 9.16
N VAL A 126 -21.07 -18.58 9.34
CA VAL A 126 -20.34 -17.48 8.69
C VAL A 126 -18.86 -17.53 9.10
N ASP A 127 -18.62 -17.60 10.41
CA ASP A 127 -17.28 -17.69 10.99
C ASP A 127 -16.53 -18.93 10.49
N ARG A 128 -17.12 -20.12 10.62
CA ARG A 128 -16.48 -21.38 10.22
C ARG A 128 -16.17 -21.47 8.73
N THR A 129 -16.97 -20.80 7.89
CA THR A 129 -16.74 -20.75 6.44
C THR A 129 -15.51 -19.94 6.07
N LEU A 130 -15.18 -18.89 6.84
CA LEU A 130 -14.10 -17.95 6.51
C LEU A 130 -12.86 -18.06 7.41
N ARG A 131 -12.98 -18.63 8.62
CA ARG A 131 -11.94 -18.59 9.67
C ARG A 131 -10.58 -19.10 9.24
N ASN A 132 -10.51 -20.17 8.43
CA ASN A 132 -9.23 -20.73 7.98
C ASN A 132 -8.73 -20.12 6.65
N ILE A 133 -9.53 -19.22 6.08
CA ILE A 133 -9.22 -18.47 4.87
C ILE A 133 -8.80 -17.04 5.23
N LEU A 134 -9.31 -16.45 6.29
CA LEU A 134 -8.94 -15.10 6.73
C LEU A 134 -7.87 -15.17 7.82
N ILE A 135 -6.69 -15.66 7.45
CA ILE A 135 -5.52 -15.86 8.33
C ILE A 135 -4.23 -15.34 7.69
N ASP A 136 -3.26 -15.00 8.52
CA ASP A 136 -1.89 -14.77 8.09
C ASP A 136 -1.16 -16.09 7.73
N ALA A 137 0.10 -15.98 7.28
CA ALA A 137 0.95 -17.12 6.93
C ALA A 137 1.21 -18.12 8.09
N THR A 138 0.91 -17.74 9.33
CA THR A 138 1.06 -18.58 10.54
C THR A 138 -0.26 -19.20 11.01
N GLY A 139 -1.37 -18.91 10.34
CA GLY A 139 -2.70 -19.39 10.74
C GLY A 139 -3.44 -18.46 11.71
N ASN A 140 -2.97 -17.23 11.91
CA ASN A 140 -3.54 -16.31 12.90
C ASN A 140 -4.64 -15.43 12.30
N THR A 141 -5.88 -15.61 12.77
CA THR A 141 -7.05 -14.81 12.35
C THR A 141 -7.02 -13.36 12.83
N HIS A 142 -6.34 -13.07 13.94
CA HIS A 142 -6.15 -11.71 14.42
C HIS A 142 -5.15 -10.94 13.56
N ARG A 143 -4.38 -11.60 12.69
CA ARG A 143 -3.35 -10.96 11.87
C ARG A 143 -3.73 -10.86 10.40
N SER A 144 -4.95 -11.19 10.00
CA SER A 144 -5.42 -11.00 8.61
C SER A 144 -5.89 -9.56 8.37
N GLU A 145 -5.94 -9.13 7.10
CA GLU A 145 -6.50 -7.82 6.75
C GLU A 145 -7.96 -7.63 7.23
N PHE A 146 -8.78 -8.66 6.99
CA PHE A 146 -10.15 -8.79 7.49
C PHE A 146 -10.17 -9.76 8.66
N SER A 147 -10.00 -9.23 9.87
CA SER A 147 -9.99 -10.08 11.05
C SER A 147 -11.41 -10.38 11.53
N ILE A 148 -11.68 -11.67 11.65
CA ILE A 148 -12.93 -12.24 12.15
C ILE A 148 -12.74 -12.93 13.52
N ASP A 149 -11.66 -12.61 14.22
CA ASP A 149 -11.35 -13.16 15.55
C ASP A 149 -12.50 -12.93 16.56
N LYS A 150 -13.16 -11.77 16.46
CA LYS A 150 -14.28 -11.31 17.28
C LYS A 150 -15.65 -11.47 16.59
N MET A 151 -15.72 -12.17 15.46
CA MET A 151 -16.96 -12.33 14.71
C MET A 151 -17.89 -13.36 15.36
N TYR A 152 -17.54 -14.65 15.28
CA TYR A 152 -18.29 -15.69 15.97
C TYR A 152 -17.40 -16.88 16.32
N SER A 153 -16.27 -16.61 16.97
CA SER A 153 -15.28 -17.64 17.30
C SER A 153 -15.89 -18.76 18.15
N PRO A 154 -15.59 -20.04 17.84
CA PRO A 154 -15.98 -21.16 18.67
C PRO A 154 -15.28 -21.18 20.04
N ASP A 155 -14.09 -20.57 20.13
CA ASP A 155 -13.11 -20.81 21.21
C ASP A 155 -13.51 -20.16 22.54
N SER A 156 -14.19 -19.02 22.50
CA SER A 156 -14.64 -18.31 23.70
C SER A 156 -15.93 -17.54 23.45
N SER A 157 -16.65 -17.22 24.53
CA SER A 157 -17.78 -16.28 24.49
C SER A 157 -17.34 -14.87 24.08
N THR A 158 -16.13 -14.46 24.45
CA THR A 158 -15.54 -13.15 24.10
C THR A 158 -15.19 -13.02 22.62
N GLY A 159 -15.13 -14.13 21.86
CA GLY A 159 -14.96 -14.10 20.41
C GLY A 159 -16.28 -14.11 19.62
N ARG A 160 -17.44 -14.11 20.29
CA ARG A 160 -18.78 -14.14 19.68
C ARG A 160 -19.48 -12.79 19.75
N LEU A 161 -18.82 -11.76 19.25
CA LEU A 161 -19.29 -10.37 19.35
C LEU A 161 -19.97 -9.85 18.08
N GLY A 162 -19.90 -10.59 16.97
CA GLY A 162 -20.41 -10.15 15.67
C GLY A 162 -19.60 -8.99 15.07
N LEU A 163 -18.33 -8.85 15.46
CA LEU A 163 -17.48 -7.75 15.03
C LEU A 163 -16.57 -8.17 13.87
N LEU A 164 -16.40 -7.27 12.91
CA LEU A 164 -15.37 -7.33 11.87
C LEU A 164 -14.34 -6.26 12.16
N GLU A 165 -13.06 -6.62 12.16
CA GLU A 165 -11.95 -5.69 12.36
C GLU A 165 -11.14 -5.56 11.07
N LEU A 166 -11.11 -4.35 10.51
CA LEU A 166 -10.28 -4.00 9.35
C LEU A 166 -8.93 -3.48 9.82
N ARG A 167 -7.85 -4.14 9.41
CA ARG A 167 -6.55 -3.97 10.04
C ARG A 167 -5.49 -3.26 9.20
N ALA A 168 -5.67 -3.17 7.89
CA ALA A 168 -4.73 -2.52 6.97
C ALA A 168 -4.84 -0.98 6.99
N PHE A 169 -4.91 -0.39 8.19
CA PHE A 169 -5.05 1.05 8.40
C PHE A 169 -3.98 1.57 9.35
N GLU A 170 -3.22 2.56 8.90
CA GLU A 170 -2.36 3.39 9.72
C GLU A 170 -3.16 4.57 10.29
N ILE A 171 -2.76 5.05 11.47
CA ILE A 171 -3.35 6.25 12.05
C ILE A 171 -2.92 7.46 11.21
N PRO A 172 -3.88 8.24 10.66
CA PRO A 172 -3.51 9.42 9.89
C PRO A 172 -3.11 10.57 10.81
N PRO A 173 -2.32 11.55 10.33
CA PRO A 173 -1.84 12.66 11.14
C PRO A 173 -2.96 13.64 11.56
N HIS A 174 -4.11 13.62 10.88
CA HIS A 174 -5.18 14.60 11.09
C HIS A 174 -6.54 13.91 11.35
N PRO A 175 -7.37 14.40 12.31
CA PRO A 175 -8.66 13.79 12.64
C PRO A 175 -9.64 13.77 11.46
N HIS A 176 -9.58 14.75 10.55
CA HIS A 176 -10.44 14.77 9.36
C HIS A 176 -10.05 13.71 8.33
N MET A 177 -8.76 13.38 8.21
CA MET A 177 -8.32 12.24 7.38
C MET A 177 -8.86 10.92 7.93
N SER A 178 -8.85 10.75 9.26
CA SER A 178 -9.47 9.60 9.93
C SER A 178 -10.99 9.57 9.71
N SER A 179 -11.64 10.71 9.82
CA SER A 179 -13.09 10.83 9.59
C SER A 179 -13.46 10.41 8.16
N VAL A 180 -12.70 10.86 7.15
CA VAL A 180 -12.93 10.49 5.74
C VAL A 180 -12.76 8.98 5.51
N GLN A 181 -11.74 8.34 6.12
CA GLN A 181 -11.61 6.87 6.09
C GLN A 181 -12.84 6.19 6.68
N GLN A 182 -13.29 6.62 7.86
CA GLN A 182 -14.48 6.07 8.52
C GLN A 182 -15.76 6.29 7.70
N LEU A 183 -15.87 7.42 7.00
CA LEU A 183 -16.98 7.71 6.10
C LEU A 183 -17.02 6.73 4.93
N LEU A 184 -15.87 6.50 4.28
CA LEU A 184 -15.74 5.55 3.17
C LEU A 184 -16.14 4.14 3.60
N LEU A 185 -15.62 3.65 4.73
CA LEU A 185 -15.96 2.33 5.27
C LEU A 185 -17.47 2.17 5.51
N ARG A 186 -18.07 3.16 6.17
CA ARG A 186 -19.53 3.18 6.43
C ARG A 186 -20.34 3.23 5.15
N ALA A 187 -19.90 4.01 4.17
CA ALA A 187 -20.57 4.12 2.88
C ALA A 187 -20.51 2.79 2.11
N LEU A 188 -19.37 2.10 2.10
CA LEU A 188 -19.23 0.77 1.50
C LEU A 188 -20.13 -0.25 2.18
N VAL A 189 -20.19 -0.25 3.52
CA VAL A 189 -21.13 -1.10 4.27
C VAL A 189 -22.58 -0.79 3.87
N ALA A 190 -22.96 0.49 3.82
CA ALA A 190 -24.31 0.89 3.44
C ALA A 190 -24.64 0.53 1.98
N ARG A 191 -23.68 0.69 1.08
CA ARG A 191 -23.80 0.35 -0.35
C ARG A 191 -24.07 -1.14 -0.51
N PHE A 192 -23.19 -1.97 0.03
CA PHE A 192 -23.29 -3.43 -0.10
C PHE A 192 -24.44 -4.02 0.71
N TRP A 193 -24.89 -3.33 1.77
CA TRP A 193 -26.14 -3.66 2.43
C TRP A 193 -27.34 -3.46 1.52
N LYS A 194 -27.35 -2.48 0.61
CA LYS A 194 -28.45 -2.29 -0.36
C LYS A 194 -28.30 -3.24 -1.54
N ALA A 195 -27.13 -3.23 -2.17
CA ALA A 195 -26.80 -3.99 -3.37
C ALA A 195 -25.49 -4.75 -3.17
N PRO A 196 -25.52 -6.07 -2.94
CA PRO A 196 -24.31 -6.88 -2.78
C PRO A 196 -23.40 -6.79 -4.00
N PHE A 197 -22.09 -6.76 -3.75
CA PHE A 197 -21.09 -6.84 -4.81
C PHE A 197 -20.88 -8.29 -5.22
N ARG A 198 -21.04 -8.57 -6.50
CA ARG A 198 -20.83 -9.89 -7.10
C ARG A 198 -19.99 -9.73 -8.35
N ALA A 199 -18.72 -10.09 -8.25
CA ALA A 199 -17.79 -10.16 -9.36
C ALA A 199 -16.83 -11.34 -9.15
N PRO A 200 -16.23 -11.89 -10.22
CA PRO A 200 -15.12 -12.83 -10.08
C PRO A 200 -13.97 -12.20 -9.30
N ALA A 201 -13.22 -13.00 -8.53
CA ALA A 201 -12.06 -12.51 -7.81
C ALA A 201 -10.84 -12.42 -8.76
N THR A 202 -10.29 -11.22 -8.94
CA THR A 202 -9.19 -10.99 -9.87
C THR A 202 -7.94 -11.78 -9.48
N ARG A 203 -7.31 -12.46 -10.44
CA ARG A 203 -6.06 -13.18 -10.21
C ARG A 203 -4.85 -12.26 -10.43
N TRP A 204 -4.54 -11.42 -9.45
CA TRP A 204 -3.46 -10.43 -9.57
C TRP A 204 -2.09 -11.05 -9.79
N GLY A 205 -1.79 -12.15 -9.08
CA GLY A 205 -0.48 -12.80 -9.14
C GLY A 205 0.64 -11.80 -8.84
N THR A 206 1.71 -11.81 -9.64
CA THR A 206 2.85 -10.92 -9.43
C THR A 206 2.54 -9.44 -9.66
N GLN A 207 1.44 -9.10 -10.36
CA GLN A 207 1.04 -7.69 -10.56
C GLN A 207 0.71 -7.00 -9.24
N LEU A 208 0.29 -7.74 -8.21
CA LEU A 208 0.01 -7.19 -6.89
C LEU A 208 1.27 -6.54 -6.30
N HIS A 209 2.42 -7.24 -6.36
CA HIS A 209 3.71 -6.80 -5.82
C HIS A 209 4.58 -6.07 -6.85
N ASP A 210 4.00 -5.70 -7.99
CA ASP A 210 4.66 -4.96 -9.07
C ASP A 210 3.90 -3.68 -9.41
N ARG A 211 2.74 -3.82 -10.06
CA ARG A 211 1.88 -2.72 -10.49
C ARG A 211 1.22 -2.01 -9.30
N PHE A 212 0.63 -2.76 -8.37
CA PHE A 212 -0.07 -2.17 -7.21
C PHE A 212 0.85 -1.78 -6.05
N MET A 213 2.16 -1.83 -6.26
CA MET A 213 3.13 -1.18 -5.38
C MET A 213 3.39 0.29 -5.79
N LEU A 214 2.89 0.71 -6.94
CA LEU A 214 3.14 2.01 -7.54
C LEU A 214 2.02 3.02 -7.23
N PRO A 215 2.36 4.23 -6.71
CA PRO A 215 1.41 5.30 -6.44
C PRO A 215 0.43 5.59 -7.57
N THR A 216 0.88 5.57 -8.82
CA THR A 216 0.06 5.88 -9.99
C THR A 216 -1.11 4.90 -10.13
N PHE A 217 -0.85 3.59 -10.05
CA PHE A 217 -1.90 2.58 -10.21
C PHE A 217 -2.80 2.44 -8.99
N ILE A 218 -2.28 2.73 -7.79
CA ILE A 218 -3.10 2.84 -6.58
C ILE A 218 -4.10 4.00 -6.70
N GLN A 219 -3.66 5.15 -7.22
CA GLN A 219 -4.55 6.30 -7.44
C GLN A 219 -5.60 6.02 -8.51
N GLN A 220 -5.22 5.36 -9.62
CA GLN A 220 -6.17 5.00 -10.67
C GLN A 220 -7.24 4.01 -10.15
N ASP A 221 -6.82 2.93 -9.48
CA ASP A 221 -7.75 1.96 -8.90
C ASP A 221 -8.66 2.60 -7.82
N PHE A 222 -8.12 3.51 -7.02
CA PHE A 222 -8.92 4.22 -6.03
C PHE A 222 -9.90 5.21 -6.68
N ALA A 223 -9.53 5.85 -7.79
CA ALA A 223 -10.44 6.72 -8.54
C ALA A 223 -11.65 5.93 -9.07
N ASP A 224 -11.46 4.68 -9.50
CA ASP A 224 -12.55 3.80 -9.90
C ASP A 224 -13.49 3.51 -8.71
N VAL A 225 -12.95 3.25 -7.52
CA VAL A 225 -13.75 3.09 -6.29
C VAL A 225 -14.59 4.34 -6.00
N ILE A 226 -13.98 5.53 -6.08
CA ILE A 226 -14.69 6.78 -5.84
C ILE A 226 -15.77 7.04 -6.89
N ALA A 227 -15.50 6.77 -8.17
CA ALA A 227 -16.48 6.89 -9.24
C ALA A 227 -17.68 5.96 -9.01
N GLU A 228 -17.43 4.68 -8.70
CA GLU A 228 -18.48 3.70 -8.44
C GLU A 228 -19.31 4.02 -7.19
N MET A 229 -18.69 4.57 -6.15
CA MET A 229 -19.40 5.04 -4.95
C MET A 229 -20.31 6.25 -5.28
N ASN A 230 -19.84 7.18 -6.11
CA ASN A 230 -20.64 8.31 -6.59
C ASN A 230 -21.83 7.83 -7.41
N ASP A 231 -21.62 6.90 -8.34
CA ASP A 231 -22.69 6.29 -9.15
C ASP A 231 -23.72 5.54 -8.30
N ALA A 232 -23.29 4.95 -7.19
CA ALA A 232 -24.17 4.32 -6.20
C ALA A 232 -24.90 5.33 -5.29
N GLY A 233 -24.72 6.64 -5.50
CA GLY A 233 -25.40 7.71 -4.76
C GLY A 233 -24.67 8.18 -3.50
N TYR A 234 -23.37 7.88 -3.35
CA TYR A 234 -22.53 8.36 -2.25
C TYR A 234 -21.56 9.43 -2.77
N ALA A 235 -21.90 10.70 -2.55
CA ALA A 235 -21.20 11.86 -3.09
C ALA A 235 -19.83 12.10 -2.42
N PHE A 236 -18.81 11.35 -2.83
CA PHE A 236 -17.43 11.54 -2.39
C PHE A 236 -16.70 12.50 -3.34
N ASP A 237 -16.11 13.55 -2.79
CA ASP A 237 -15.13 14.36 -3.51
C ASP A 237 -13.77 13.64 -3.50
N PRO A 238 -13.17 13.33 -4.66
CA PRO A 238 -11.83 12.73 -4.74
C PRO A 238 -10.77 13.53 -3.97
N GLN A 239 -10.90 14.86 -3.87
CA GLN A 239 -9.93 15.72 -3.20
C GLN A 239 -9.82 15.44 -1.69
N TRP A 240 -10.84 14.84 -1.06
CA TRP A 240 -10.78 14.46 0.35
C TRP A 240 -9.69 13.42 0.66
N PHE A 241 -9.24 12.68 -0.36
CA PHE A 241 -8.23 11.63 -0.24
C PHE A 241 -6.83 12.04 -0.72
N ALA A 242 -6.68 13.22 -1.33
CA ALA A 242 -5.39 13.73 -1.76
C ALA A 242 -4.33 13.79 -0.63
N PRO A 243 -4.68 14.18 0.62
CA PRO A 243 -3.74 14.10 1.74
C PRO A 243 -3.27 12.68 2.06
N HIS A 244 -4.12 11.66 1.87
CA HIS A 244 -3.73 10.26 2.10
C HIS A 244 -2.72 9.80 1.06
N THR A 245 -2.91 10.15 -0.21
CA THR A 245 -1.94 9.88 -1.27
C THR A 245 -0.60 10.52 -0.99
N GLU A 246 -0.58 11.80 -0.60
CA GLU A 246 0.69 12.50 -0.35
C GLU A 246 1.39 12.01 0.91
N PHE A 247 0.63 11.67 1.96
CA PHE A 247 1.16 11.04 3.16
C PHE A 247 1.76 9.66 2.86
N ARG A 248 1.07 8.84 2.07
CA ARG A 248 1.49 7.47 1.73
C ARG A 248 2.67 7.43 0.77
N PHE A 249 2.64 8.31 -0.24
CA PHE A 249 3.54 8.32 -1.39
C PHE A 249 4.21 9.69 -1.58
N PRO A 250 5.00 10.17 -0.61
CA PRO A 250 5.55 11.52 -0.66
C PRO A 250 6.42 11.72 -1.91
N ILE A 251 6.34 12.92 -2.49
CA ILE A 251 7.25 13.34 -3.56
C ILE A 251 8.68 13.43 -3.01
N VAL A 252 9.61 12.85 -3.75
CA VAL A 252 11.05 12.97 -3.52
C VAL A 252 11.61 14.19 -4.23
N GLY A 253 11.20 14.41 -5.47
CA GLY A 253 11.59 15.57 -6.26
C GLY A 253 11.22 15.43 -7.73
N SER A 254 11.47 16.49 -8.50
CA SER A 254 11.20 16.52 -9.93
C SER A 254 12.21 17.38 -10.66
N PHE A 255 12.40 17.13 -11.96
CA PHE A 255 13.14 18.03 -12.85
C PHE A 255 12.50 18.07 -14.24
N LYS A 256 12.83 19.12 -15.01
CA LYS A 256 12.33 19.32 -16.37
C LYS A 256 13.48 19.42 -17.36
N ALA A 257 13.38 18.70 -18.48
CA ALA A 257 14.31 18.79 -19.59
C ALA A 257 13.56 18.60 -20.91
N ALA A 258 13.80 19.48 -21.89
CA ALA A 258 13.21 19.38 -23.23
C ALA A 258 11.67 19.17 -23.26
N SER A 259 10.93 19.89 -22.41
CA SER A 259 9.46 19.77 -22.24
C SER A 259 8.97 18.44 -21.66
N ILE A 260 9.88 17.65 -21.09
CA ILE A 260 9.59 16.42 -20.36
C ILE A 260 9.77 16.73 -18.88
N GLU A 261 8.77 16.37 -18.07
CA GLU A 261 8.84 16.44 -16.61
C GLU A 261 8.97 15.03 -16.05
N LEU A 262 9.99 14.81 -15.22
CA LEU A 262 10.20 13.55 -14.50
C LEU A 262 10.02 13.83 -13.00
N THR A 263 9.16 13.06 -12.36
CA THR A 263 8.86 13.13 -10.93
C THR A 263 9.18 11.80 -10.27
N LEU A 264 9.85 11.86 -9.13
CA LEU A 264 10.17 10.73 -8.28
C LEU A 264 9.26 10.73 -7.05
N ARG A 265 8.62 9.58 -6.77
CA ARG A 265 7.82 9.34 -5.56
C ARG A 265 8.29 8.06 -4.89
N ASN A 266 8.31 8.04 -3.56
CA ASN A 266 8.48 6.78 -2.85
C ASN A 266 7.28 5.86 -3.16
N ALA A 267 7.58 4.60 -3.50
CA ALA A 267 6.58 3.57 -3.76
C ALA A 267 6.57 2.54 -2.62
N LEU A 268 5.66 1.57 -2.70
CA LEU A 268 5.60 0.49 -1.73
C LEU A 268 6.64 -0.57 -2.04
N GLU A 269 7.17 -1.17 -0.99
CA GLU A 269 8.02 -2.33 -1.09
C GLU A 269 7.64 -3.30 0.02
N PRO A 270 7.19 -4.53 -0.32
CA PRO A 270 6.93 -5.56 0.67
C PRO A 270 8.22 -5.91 1.39
N TRP A 271 8.20 -5.87 2.72
CA TRP A 271 9.31 -6.37 3.51
C TRP A 271 9.01 -7.78 3.97
N HIS A 272 9.97 -8.68 3.81
CA HIS A 272 9.77 -10.08 4.14
C HIS A 272 10.35 -10.38 5.51
N VAL A 273 9.60 -11.15 6.30
CA VAL A 273 10.16 -11.78 7.49
C VAL A 273 11.22 -12.80 7.06
N MET A 274 12.40 -12.68 7.66
CA MET A 274 13.57 -13.52 7.44
C MET A 274 13.46 -14.85 8.20
N GLY A 275 14.40 -15.76 7.94
CA GLY A 275 14.54 -16.99 8.71
C GLY A 275 14.75 -16.74 10.20
N GLU A 276 14.45 -17.75 11.03
CA GLU A 276 14.64 -17.64 12.47
C GLU A 276 16.12 -17.51 12.85
N GLU A 277 16.39 -16.60 13.78
CA GLU A 277 17.70 -16.41 14.39
C GLU A 277 17.62 -16.64 15.90
N GLY A 278 18.68 -17.18 16.48
CA GLY A 278 18.78 -17.32 17.94
C GLY A 278 18.99 -15.96 18.59
N ALA A 279 18.20 -15.64 19.62
CA ALA A 279 18.35 -14.44 20.43
C ALA A 279 18.43 -14.81 21.92
N PRO A 280 19.04 -13.98 22.79
CA PRO A 280 19.00 -14.22 24.22
C PRO A 280 17.54 -14.37 24.70
N GLY A 281 17.20 -15.56 25.21
CA GLY A 281 15.85 -15.86 25.72
C GLY A 281 14.82 -16.35 24.69
N GLY A 282 15.18 -16.60 23.43
CA GLY A 282 14.25 -17.19 22.46
C GLY A 282 14.73 -17.15 21.00
N THR A 283 13.77 -17.20 20.07
CA THR A 283 14.02 -16.98 18.65
C THR A 283 13.52 -15.60 18.23
N ALA A 284 14.25 -14.95 17.35
CA ALA A 284 13.85 -13.71 16.70
C ALA A 284 13.63 -13.96 15.20
N ARG A 285 12.72 -13.20 14.61
CA ARG A 285 12.55 -13.14 13.15
C ARG A 285 12.61 -11.68 12.74
N TYR A 286 13.67 -11.31 12.04
CA TYR A 286 13.84 -9.95 11.54
C TYR A 286 13.04 -9.75 10.25
N VAL A 287 12.86 -8.49 9.87
CA VAL A 287 12.22 -8.09 8.62
C VAL A 287 13.28 -7.45 7.74
N ASP A 288 13.37 -7.89 6.48
CA ASP A 288 14.30 -7.30 5.52
C ASP A 288 13.76 -5.95 5.01
N SER A 289 14.11 -4.87 5.73
CA SER A 289 13.84 -3.50 5.33
C SER A 289 14.97 -2.87 4.51
N SER A 290 15.90 -3.68 3.97
CA SER A 290 17.01 -3.18 3.13
C SER A 290 16.58 -2.73 1.75
N LEU A 291 15.38 -3.13 1.31
CA LEU A 291 14.85 -2.85 -0.01
C LEU A 291 13.85 -1.71 0.02
N GLU A 292 13.98 -0.86 -0.99
CA GLU A 292 13.05 0.23 -1.25
C GLU A 292 12.66 0.25 -2.73
N ARG A 293 11.57 0.97 -3.01
CA ARG A 293 11.05 1.18 -4.36
C ARG A 293 10.79 2.65 -4.59
N MET A 294 11.16 3.10 -5.78
CA MET A 294 10.87 4.43 -6.30
C MET A 294 9.96 4.31 -7.51
N GLU A 295 8.90 5.10 -7.57
CA GLU A 295 8.15 5.34 -8.80
C GLU A 295 8.84 6.47 -9.58
N VAL A 296 9.02 6.25 -10.88
CA VAL A 296 9.47 7.23 -11.84
C VAL A 296 8.31 7.54 -12.76
N HIS A 297 7.72 8.72 -12.60
CA HIS A 297 6.61 9.20 -13.43
C HIS A 297 7.13 10.26 -14.40
N VAL A 298 6.70 10.18 -15.66
CA VAL A 298 7.15 11.10 -16.70
C VAL A 298 5.98 11.58 -17.53
N THR A 299 5.92 12.88 -17.80
CA THR A 299 4.96 13.52 -18.70
C THR A 299 5.66 14.21 -19.87
N GLY A 300 4.97 14.34 -21.01
CA GLY A 300 5.50 15.00 -22.21
C GLY A 300 6.52 14.17 -23.00
N MET A 301 6.69 12.88 -22.70
CA MET A 301 7.71 12.04 -23.33
C MET A 301 7.28 11.47 -24.68
N ASN A 302 8.07 11.73 -25.72
CA ASN A 302 7.97 11.00 -26.99
C ASN A 302 8.68 9.64 -26.89
N GLN A 303 7.91 8.56 -26.79
CA GLN A 303 8.41 7.18 -26.67
C GLN A 303 9.26 6.68 -27.84
N SER A 304 9.21 7.34 -29.01
CA SER A 304 10.01 6.98 -30.19
C SER A 304 11.37 7.67 -30.24
N ARG A 305 11.66 8.55 -29.29
CA ARG A 305 12.93 9.30 -29.24
C ARG A 305 13.62 9.23 -27.88
N TYR A 306 12.86 9.28 -26.80
CA TYR A 306 13.41 9.40 -25.46
C TYR A 306 13.31 8.08 -24.69
N CYS A 307 14.33 7.83 -23.87
CA CYS A 307 14.39 6.73 -22.93
C CYS A 307 14.71 7.29 -21.55
N VAL A 308 14.07 6.75 -20.51
CA VAL A 308 14.44 7.06 -19.13
C VAL A 308 15.37 5.96 -18.62
N THR A 309 16.46 6.33 -17.97
CA THR A 309 17.36 5.36 -17.35
C THR A 309 17.54 5.62 -15.86
N CYS A 310 17.79 4.57 -15.08
CA CYS A 310 18.35 4.66 -13.74
C CYS A 310 19.72 3.97 -13.72
N ASN A 311 20.76 4.67 -13.28
CA ASN A 311 22.15 4.20 -13.29
C ASN A 311 22.57 3.63 -14.66
N GLY A 312 22.17 4.32 -15.74
CA GLY A 312 22.43 3.94 -17.12
C GLY A 312 21.57 2.79 -17.68
N ALA A 313 20.76 2.12 -16.84
CA ALA A 313 19.86 1.06 -17.29
C ALA A 313 18.48 1.63 -17.67
N ALA A 314 18.01 1.31 -18.88
CA ALA A 314 16.69 1.70 -19.35
C ALA A 314 15.57 1.14 -18.46
N LEU A 315 14.56 1.97 -18.18
CA LEU A 315 13.40 1.61 -17.38
C LEU A 315 12.28 1.02 -18.24
N PRO A 316 11.55 0.01 -17.73
CA PRO A 316 10.40 -0.57 -18.43
C PRO A 316 9.15 0.31 -18.28
N MET A 317 9.18 1.48 -18.91
CA MET A 317 8.12 2.50 -18.84
C MET A 317 6.77 1.95 -19.33
N GLN A 318 5.73 2.10 -18.52
CA GLN A 318 4.36 1.65 -18.78
C GLN A 318 3.45 2.85 -19.03
N SER A 319 2.55 2.74 -20.00
CA SER A 319 1.57 3.82 -20.25
C SER A 319 0.55 3.92 -19.11
N THR A 320 0.17 5.13 -18.76
CA THR A 320 -0.91 5.40 -17.80
C THR A 320 -2.29 5.50 -18.47
N GLY A 321 -2.34 5.42 -19.81
CA GLY A 321 -3.53 5.71 -20.62
C GLY A 321 -3.54 7.12 -21.22
N THR A 322 -2.78 8.05 -20.64
CA THR A 322 -2.60 9.42 -21.16
C THR A 322 -1.43 9.47 -22.15
N VAL A 323 -1.64 10.12 -23.30
CA VAL A 323 -0.60 10.26 -24.32
C VAL A 323 0.58 11.09 -23.78
N GLY A 324 1.79 10.52 -23.87
CA GLY A 324 3.00 11.18 -23.40
C GLY A 324 3.27 10.99 -21.91
N GLU A 325 2.43 10.23 -21.20
CA GLU A 325 2.57 9.94 -19.77
C GLU A 325 2.90 8.47 -19.53
N TYR A 326 3.97 8.23 -18.75
CA TYR A 326 4.46 6.90 -18.48
C TYR A 326 5.01 6.77 -17.07
N VAL A 327 4.99 5.56 -16.55
CA VAL A 327 5.46 5.23 -15.20
C VAL A 327 6.29 3.95 -15.20
N ALA A 328 7.34 3.90 -14.39
CA ALA A 328 8.03 2.65 -14.07
C ALA A 328 8.51 2.66 -12.62
N ALA A 329 8.89 1.51 -12.10
CA ALA A 329 9.52 1.39 -10.80
C ALA A 329 11.02 1.12 -10.91
N VAL A 330 11.77 1.60 -9.92
CA VAL A 330 13.12 1.10 -9.60
C VAL A 330 13.08 0.47 -8.23
N ARG A 331 13.44 -0.81 -8.16
CA ARG A 331 13.67 -1.54 -6.90
C ARG A 331 15.16 -1.59 -6.64
N TYR A 332 15.56 -1.16 -5.46
CA TYR A 332 16.97 -0.98 -5.12
C TYR A 332 17.22 -1.34 -3.66
N LYS A 333 18.48 -1.68 -3.37
CA LYS A 333 18.96 -1.93 -2.01
C LYS A 333 19.45 -0.62 -1.41
N ALA A 334 18.74 -0.11 -0.41
CA ALA A 334 18.96 1.19 0.20
C ALA A 334 20.09 1.16 1.26
N TRP A 335 20.18 0.09 2.03
CA TRP A 335 21.23 -0.14 3.03
C TRP A 335 21.58 -1.62 3.10
N ASN A 336 22.68 -1.99 3.77
CA ASN A 336 23.18 -3.38 3.75
C ASN A 336 23.32 -3.97 5.17
N PRO A 337 22.23 -4.38 5.83
CA PRO A 337 22.30 -5.09 7.09
C PRO A 337 22.91 -6.48 6.89
N PRO A 338 23.62 -6.99 7.92
CA PRO A 338 24.15 -8.36 7.89
C PRO A 338 23.04 -9.41 7.76
N SER A 339 21.86 -9.16 8.34
CA SER A 339 20.65 -9.96 8.13
C SER A 339 19.76 -9.28 7.08
N SER A 340 19.80 -9.79 5.84
CA SER A 340 18.91 -9.45 4.71
C SER A 340 18.80 -10.65 3.77
N LEU A 341 17.83 -10.64 2.84
CA LEU A 341 17.65 -11.74 1.87
C LEU A 341 18.90 -11.98 1.02
N HIS A 342 19.64 -10.92 0.70
CA HIS A 342 20.82 -10.97 -0.16
C HIS A 342 21.95 -10.09 0.40
N PRO A 343 22.67 -10.53 1.45
CA PRO A 343 23.66 -9.69 2.15
C PRO A 343 24.91 -9.39 1.32
N SER A 344 25.21 -10.20 0.30
CA SER A 344 26.34 -10.01 -0.61
C SER A 344 26.11 -8.93 -1.68
N ILE A 345 24.86 -8.52 -1.89
CA ILE A 345 24.53 -7.44 -2.82
C ILE A 345 24.73 -6.10 -2.10
N GLY A 346 25.52 -5.21 -2.70
CA GLY A 346 25.82 -3.89 -2.15
C GLY A 346 24.64 -2.91 -2.19
N VAL A 347 24.87 -1.72 -1.64
CA VAL A 347 23.91 -0.60 -1.69
C VAL A 347 23.89 0.00 -3.09
N HIS A 348 22.71 0.37 -3.57
CA HIS A 348 22.52 1.05 -4.86
C HIS A 348 22.24 2.53 -4.59
N ALA A 349 23.27 3.28 -4.22
CA ALA A 349 23.17 4.72 -3.99
C ALA A 349 24.46 5.44 -4.45
N PRO A 350 24.35 6.65 -5.05
CA PRO A 350 23.11 7.32 -5.43
C PRO A 350 22.39 6.61 -6.60
N LEU A 351 21.08 6.86 -6.71
CA LEU A 351 20.33 6.57 -7.93
C LEU A 351 20.41 7.79 -8.84
N THR A 352 20.92 7.61 -10.06
CA THR A 352 21.00 8.66 -11.08
C THR A 352 19.97 8.39 -12.17
N PHE A 353 19.03 9.31 -12.35
CA PHE A 353 17.98 9.23 -13.35
C PHE A 353 18.30 10.16 -14.51
N ASP A 354 18.19 9.68 -15.74
CA ASP A 354 18.47 10.44 -16.96
C ASP A 354 17.29 10.37 -17.93
N ILE A 355 16.97 11.49 -18.58
CA ILE A 355 16.18 11.51 -19.81
C ILE A 355 17.16 11.49 -20.98
N VAL A 356 17.24 10.37 -21.69
CA VAL A 356 18.21 10.13 -22.75
C VAL A 356 17.57 10.36 -24.12
N ASP A 357 18.18 11.22 -24.92
CA ASP A 357 17.87 11.34 -26.35
C ASP A 357 18.60 10.22 -27.10
N THR A 358 17.87 9.24 -27.60
CA THR A 358 18.46 8.07 -28.28
C THR A 358 19.00 8.40 -29.67
N TRP A 359 18.57 9.52 -30.27
CA TRP A 359 19.09 9.98 -31.57
C TRP A 359 20.45 10.66 -31.39
N MET A 360 20.57 11.49 -30.35
CA MET A 360 21.82 12.17 -30.01
C MET A 360 22.74 11.33 -29.11
N LYS A 361 22.26 10.20 -28.59
CA LYS A 361 22.96 9.28 -27.68
C LYS A 361 23.55 9.99 -26.46
N ARG A 362 22.80 10.90 -25.84
CA ARG A 362 23.22 11.65 -24.64
C ARG A 362 22.04 11.98 -23.75
N SER A 363 22.32 12.20 -22.47
CA SER A 363 21.34 12.73 -21.52
C SER A 363 20.96 14.17 -21.90
N LEU A 364 19.67 14.50 -21.79
CA LEU A 364 19.13 15.86 -21.88
C LEU A 364 19.11 16.56 -20.53
N GLY A 365 19.29 15.80 -19.45
CA GLY A 365 19.14 16.23 -18.08
C GLY A 365 18.80 15.03 -17.19
N GLY A 366 19.03 15.21 -15.90
CA GLY A 366 18.91 14.15 -14.92
C GLY A 366 18.87 14.68 -13.50
N CYS A 367 18.49 13.80 -12.59
CA CYS A 367 18.49 14.06 -11.16
C CYS A 367 19.13 12.90 -10.40
N GLN A 368 19.58 13.17 -9.18
CA GLN A 368 20.13 12.16 -8.29
C GLN A 368 19.30 12.05 -7.01
N TYR A 369 19.15 10.81 -6.54
CA TYR A 369 18.57 10.48 -5.26
C TYR A 369 19.59 9.76 -4.39
N PHE A 370 19.64 10.14 -3.11
CA PHE A 370 20.55 9.60 -2.11
C PHE A 370 19.76 8.93 -0.99
N VAL A 371 20.21 7.76 -0.54
CA VAL A 371 19.56 7.07 0.59
C VAL A 371 19.85 7.79 1.91
N ALA A 372 21.08 8.27 2.09
CA ALA A 372 21.51 9.09 3.21
C ALA A 372 21.95 10.47 2.72
N HIS A 373 22.30 11.38 3.63
CA HIS A 373 22.79 12.70 3.26
C HIS A 373 24.03 12.58 2.36
N PRO A 374 24.14 13.33 1.23
CA PRO A 374 25.26 13.21 0.28
C PRO A 374 26.65 13.40 0.89
N GLY A 375 26.75 14.19 1.97
CA GLY A 375 27.98 14.37 2.75
C GLY A 375 28.36 13.20 3.66
N GLY A 376 27.70 12.04 3.56
CA GLY A 376 27.98 10.84 4.37
C GLY A 376 27.40 10.88 5.79
N LEU A 377 26.50 11.82 6.07
CA LEU A 377 25.87 11.95 7.38
C LEU A 377 24.70 10.97 7.52
N SER A 378 24.83 10.06 8.49
CA SER A 378 23.76 9.15 8.92
C SER A 378 23.25 9.62 10.28
N TYR A 379 21.97 9.93 10.37
CA TYR A 379 21.37 10.39 11.62
C TYR A 379 21.07 9.21 12.55
N GLU A 380 21.57 9.27 13.78
CA GLU A 380 21.23 8.31 14.84
C GLU A 380 19.97 8.72 15.62
N SER A 381 19.62 10.01 15.59
CA SER A 381 18.46 10.57 16.28
C SER A 381 17.25 10.75 15.34
N PHE A 382 16.05 10.67 15.89
CA PHE A 382 14.84 11.11 15.21
C PHE A 382 14.83 12.64 15.05
N PRO A 383 14.20 13.19 14.00
CA PRO A 383 14.00 14.62 13.86
C PRO A 383 13.25 15.21 15.05
N VAL A 384 13.67 16.39 15.52
CA VAL A 384 13.01 17.08 16.64
C VAL A 384 11.71 17.77 16.24
N ASN A 385 11.51 18.04 14.94
CA ASN A 385 10.31 18.67 14.39
C ASN A 385 10.16 18.41 12.88
N ALA A 386 9.04 18.88 12.31
CA ALA A 386 8.73 18.73 10.90
C ALA A 386 9.73 19.44 9.96
N PHE A 387 10.28 20.59 10.35
CA PHE A 387 11.27 21.32 9.54
C PHE A 387 12.59 20.56 9.41
N GLU A 388 13.06 19.92 10.49
CA GLU A 388 14.23 19.06 10.41
C GLU A 388 13.95 17.83 9.55
N ALA A 389 12.79 17.20 9.72
CA ALA A 389 12.39 16.05 8.91
C ALA A 389 12.32 16.40 7.41
N GLU A 390 11.75 17.56 7.07
CA GLU A 390 11.71 18.09 5.72
C GLU A 390 13.12 18.37 5.18
N SER A 391 13.98 19.04 5.96
CA SER A 391 15.36 19.32 5.56
C SER A 391 16.14 18.03 5.27
N ARG A 392 15.96 16.97 6.09
CA ARG A 392 16.58 15.66 5.86
C ARG A 392 16.10 15.05 4.55
N ARG A 393 14.80 15.10 4.25
CA ARG A 393 14.24 14.61 2.97
C ARG A 393 14.75 15.40 1.78
N MET A 394 14.73 16.74 1.83
CA MET A 394 15.16 17.60 0.72
C MET A 394 16.64 17.40 0.39
N SER A 395 17.50 17.19 1.39
CA SER A 395 18.94 16.97 1.18
C SER A 395 19.27 15.70 0.37
N ARG A 396 18.32 14.77 0.25
CA ARG A 396 18.47 13.48 -0.44
C ARG A 396 18.12 13.55 -1.91
N PHE A 397 17.73 14.70 -2.43
CA PHE A 397 17.42 14.89 -3.84
C PHE A 397 18.23 16.04 -4.43
N SER A 398 18.81 15.80 -5.60
CA SER A 398 19.44 16.84 -6.42
C SER A 398 18.76 16.87 -7.78
N ALA A 399 18.14 18.01 -8.13
CA ALA A 399 17.54 18.26 -9.44
C ALA A 399 18.59 18.41 -10.57
N MET A 400 19.87 18.26 -10.23
CA MET A 400 21.01 18.26 -11.14
C MET A 400 21.85 17.01 -10.89
N GLY A 401 22.61 16.58 -11.89
CA GLY A 401 23.39 15.34 -11.85
C GLY A 401 22.82 14.35 -12.83
N HIS A 402 23.48 14.25 -13.98
CA HIS A 402 23.10 13.39 -15.10
C HIS A 402 24.36 12.70 -15.63
N SER A 403 24.19 11.59 -16.34
CA SER A 403 25.30 10.84 -16.91
C SER A 403 25.95 11.62 -18.06
N PRO A 404 27.24 12.05 -17.95
CA PRO A 404 27.89 12.82 -19.01
C PRO A 404 28.34 11.92 -20.17
N GLY A 405 28.51 12.53 -21.35
CA GLY A 405 29.08 11.86 -22.52
C GLY A 405 28.07 11.04 -23.33
N VAL A 406 28.61 10.14 -24.16
CA VAL A 406 27.80 9.28 -25.03
C VAL A 406 27.21 8.14 -24.21
N MET A 407 25.89 7.97 -24.27
CA MET A 407 25.17 6.91 -23.57
C MET A 407 24.80 5.77 -24.54
N HIS A 408 25.13 4.54 -24.14
CA HIS A 408 24.77 3.33 -24.86
C HIS A 408 23.49 2.74 -24.25
N VAL A 409 22.35 3.24 -24.70
CA VAL A 409 21.03 2.76 -24.29
C VAL A 409 20.34 2.01 -25.43
N PRO A 410 19.40 1.09 -25.12
CA PRO A 410 18.52 0.51 -26.14
C PRO A 410 17.78 1.61 -26.92
N PRO A 411 17.31 1.31 -28.15
CA PRO A 411 16.44 2.22 -28.88
C PRO A 411 15.24 2.66 -28.04
N ALA A 412 14.79 3.90 -28.21
CA ALA A 412 13.63 4.42 -27.49
C ALA A 412 12.39 3.56 -27.78
N THR A 413 11.85 2.99 -26.71
CA THR A 413 10.70 2.10 -26.74
C THR A 413 10.14 1.96 -25.33
N ILE A 414 8.83 1.77 -25.21
CA ILE A 414 8.20 1.35 -23.95
C ILE A 414 8.28 -0.17 -23.76
N ASN A 415 8.70 -0.92 -24.80
CA ASN A 415 8.86 -2.37 -24.75
C ASN A 415 10.23 -2.80 -24.22
N VAL A 416 10.82 -2.03 -23.31
CA VAL A 416 12.04 -2.45 -22.61
C VAL A 416 11.69 -3.68 -21.78
N ALA A 417 12.44 -4.77 -21.99
CA ALA A 417 12.18 -6.02 -21.30
C ALA A 417 12.34 -5.86 -19.78
N GLY A 418 11.24 -5.99 -19.05
CA GLY A 418 11.24 -6.15 -17.60
C GLY A 418 11.50 -7.60 -17.19
N SER A 419 11.50 -7.85 -15.87
CA SER A 419 11.41 -9.23 -15.36
C SER A 419 10.07 -9.83 -15.79
N LYS A 420 10.03 -11.14 -16.05
CA LYS A 420 8.78 -11.83 -16.37
C LYS A 420 7.77 -11.72 -15.22
N GLU A 421 8.29 -11.74 -14.00
CA GLU A 421 7.55 -11.62 -12.76
C GLU A 421 7.22 -10.15 -12.44
N PHE A 422 8.13 -9.22 -12.76
CA PHE A 422 7.98 -7.78 -12.45
C PHE A 422 8.17 -6.89 -13.70
N PRO A 423 7.21 -6.86 -14.64
CA PRO A 423 7.31 -6.07 -15.86
C PRO A 423 7.33 -4.54 -15.65
N PHE A 424 6.79 -4.02 -14.54
CA PHE A 424 6.75 -2.59 -14.24
C PHE A 424 8.04 -2.10 -13.56
N THR A 425 8.91 -3.01 -13.13
CA THR A 425 10.01 -2.70 -12.23
C THR A 425 11.37 -3.09 -12.80
N ARG A 426 12.30 -2.13 -12.77
CA ARG A 426 13.73 -2.40 -12.89
C ARG A 426 14.31 -2.73 -11.51
N ASP A 427 14.69 -3.98 -11.31
CA ASP A 427 15.36 -4.43 -10.09
C ASP A 427 16.89 -4.35 -10.25
N LEU A 428 17.52 -3.40 -9.56
CA LEU A 428 18.95 -3.15 -9.67
C LEU A 428 19.81 -4.29 -9.09
N ARG A 429 19.22 -5.18 -8.28
CA ARG A 429 19.93 -6.32 -7.68
C ARG A 429 20.30 -7.41 -8.69
N ARG A 430 19.73 -7.37 -9.89
CA ARG A 430 19.97 -8.35 -10.96
C ARG A 430 20.91 -7.84 -12.05
N GLY A 431 21.43 -6.61 -11.92
CA GLY A 431 22.19 -5.89 -12.94
C GLY A 431 23.66 -5.77 -12.65
#